data_AF-A0A6I9YMP5-F1
#
_entry.id   AF-A0A6I9YMP5-F1
#
_cell.length_a   1.000
_cell.length_b   1.000
_cell.length_c   1.000
_cell.angle_alpha   90.00
_cell.angle_beta   90.00
_cell.angle_gamma   90.00
#
_symmetry.space_group_name_H-M   'P 1'
#
loop_
_entity.id
_entity.type
_entity.pdbx_description
1 polymer ?
#
loop_
_entity_poly.entity_id
_entity_poly.type
_entity_poly.pdbx_seq_one_letter_code
_entity_poly.pdbx_strand_id
1 'polypeptide(L)'
;MLFLATFFPTWEGGAGAYDFVGEFMKATVDLADLVGLHLVMSRNAGKGEYKIMVAALGWATAELIMSRCIPLWVGARGIEFDWKYIQMSIDSNISLVHYIATAALVWMFTRYDLPKHYRLPLTFLLGVSIYKAFFMESFVHVFLLGSWTALLVKAVITGLLSFSSLALFVTLVHSN
;
A
#
# COMPACT_ATOMS: atom_id res chain seq x y z
N MET A 1 10.70 -4.94 -8.01
CA MET A 1 12.04 -5.34 -7.54
C MET A 1 13.02 -5.63 -8.68
N LEU A 2 12.74 -6.56 -9.61
CA LEU A 2 13.70 -6.87 -10.71
C LEU A 2 13.97 -5.67 -11.63
N PHE A 3 12.92 -4.94 -12.04
CA PHE A 3 13.06 -3.70 -12.80
C PHE A 3 13.89 -2.63 -12.06
N LEU A 4 13.75 -2.60 -10.73
CA LEU A 4 14.47 -1.67 -9.86
C LEU A 4 15.97 -1.95 -9.87
N ALA A 5 16.32 -3.23 -9.71
CA ALA A 5 17.71 -3.71 -9.69
C ALA A 5 18.40 -3.62 -11.06
N THR A 6 17.65 -3.61 -12.17
CA THR A 6 18.23 -3.58 -13.53
C THR A 6 18.32 -2.18 -14.12
N PHE A 7 17.40 -1.28 -13.77
CA PHE A 7 17.29 0.02 -14.45
C PHE A 7 17.74 1.22 -13.60
N PHE A 8 17.95 1.05 -12.29
CA PHE A 8 18.38 2.14 -11.43
C PHE A 8 19.78 1.87 -10.86
N PRO A 9 20.75 2.78 -11.07
CA PRO A 9 22.03 2.70 -10.39
C PRO A 9 21.77 2.85 -8.89
N THR A 10 22.35 1.98 -8.07
CA THR A 10 22.41 2.22 -6.62
C THR A 10 23.16 3.53 -6.42
N TRP A 11 22.47 4.58 -5.97
CA TRP A 11 23.14 5.84 -5.68
C TRP A 11 23.99 5.59 -4.44
N GLU A 12 25.29 5.35 -4.62
CA GLU A 12 26.27 5.28 -3.54
C GLU A 12 26.44 6.69 -2.94
N GLY A 13 25.40 7.18 -2.26
CA GLY A 13 25.54 8.24 -1.28
C GLY A 13 26.50 7.75 -0.19
N GLY A 14 27.38 8.65 0.28
CA GLY A 14 28.42 8.31 1.26
C GLY A 14 27.87 7.51 2.44
N ALA A 15 28.65 6.51 2.89
CA ALA A 15 28.28 5.56 3.93
C ALA A 15 27.55 6.24 5.12
N GLY A 16 26.26 5.94 5.27
CA GLY A 16 25.41 6.46 6.35
C GLY A 16 24.40 7.55 5.94
N ALA A 17 24.40 8.02 4.69
CA ALA A 17 23.35 8.92 4.19
C ALA A 17 22.12 8.14 3.69
N TYR A 18 20.92 8.57 4.08
CA TYR A 18 19.66 8.02 3.56
C TYR A 18 19.49 8.39 2.07
N ASP A 19 19.30 7.38 1.22
CA ASP A 19 19.11 7.57 -0.22
C ASP A 19 17.66 7.95 -0.54
N PHE A 20 17.36 9.24 -0.43
CA PHE A 20 16.05 9.79 -0.79
C PHE A 20 15.69 9.53 -2.26
N VAL A 21 16.67 9.49 -3.16
CA VAL A 21 16.41 9.31 -4.60
C VAL A 21 16.04 7.86 -4.89
N GLY A 22 16.78 6.90 -4.32
CA GLY A 22 16.47 5.49 -4.42
C GLY A 22 15.09 5.15 -3.84
N GLU A 23 14.74 5.71 -2.68
CA GLU A 23 13.42 5.48 -2.08
C GLU A 23 12.28 6.16 -2.85
N PHE A 24 12.53 7.33 -3.46
CA PHE A 24 11.57 7.93 -4.39
C PHE A 24 11.36 7.05 -5.63
N MET A 25 12.44 6.54 -6.23
CA MET A 25 12.36 5.63 -7.38
C MET A 25 11.62 4.34 -7.03
N LYS A 26 11.82 3.80 -5.81
CA LYS A 26 11.06 2.65 -5.32
C LYS A 26 9.57 2.94 -5.22
N ALA A 27 9.18 4.10 -4.70
CA ALA A 27 7.78 4.53 -4.71
C ALA A 27 7.19 4.69 -6.12
N THR A 28 8.00 5.04 -7.14
CA THR A 28 7.50 5.06 -8.53
C THR A 28 7.20 3.66 -9.06
N VAL A 29 7.86 2.62 -8.57
CA VAL A 29 7.55 1.23 -8.94
C VAL A 29 6.19 0.81 -8.41
N ASP A 30 5.72 1.38 -7.29
CA ASP A 30 4.38 1.12 -6.74
C ASP A 30 3.26 1.64 -7.67
N LEU A 31 3.57 2.47 -8.68
CA LEU A 31 2.63 2.77 -9.77
C LEU A 31 2.30 1.54 -10.62
N ALA A 32 3.25 0.62 -10.79
CA ALA A 32 3.02 -0.62 -11.52
C ALA A 32 1.98 -1.50 -10.82
N ASP A 33 1.94 -1.47 -9.49
CA ASP A 33 0.92 -2.18 -8.70
C ASP A 33 -0.48 -1.63 -8.97
N LEU A 34 -0.64 -0.31 -9.14
CA LEU A 34 -1.93 0.29 -9.54
C LEU A 34 -2.37 -0.14 -10.93
N VAL A 35 -1.44 -0.20 -11.89
CA VAL A 35 -1.72 -0.71 -13.24
C VAL A 35 -2.14 -2.19 -13.16
N GLY A 36 -1.49 -2.97 -12.31
CA GLY A 36 -1.85 -4.36 -12.02
C GLY A 36 -3.27 -4.49 -11.48
N LEU A 37 -3.63 -3.70 -10.45
CA LEU A 37 -4.99 -3.66 -9.89
C LEU A 37 -6.02 -3.25 -10.93
N HIS A 38 -5.72 -2.24 -11.75
CA HIS A 38 -6.59 -1.82 -12.85
C HIS A 38 -6.84 -2.97 -13.85
N LEU A 39 -5.79 -3.72 -14.22
CA LEU A 39 -5.91 -4.85 -15.13
C LEU A 39 -6.75 -5.97 -14.52
N VAL A 40 -6.49 -6.36 -13.27
CA VAL A 40 -7.27 -7.40 -12.56
C VAL A 40 -8.74 -7.00 -12.50
N MET A 41 -9.01 -5.74 -12.19
CA MET A 41 -10.35 -5.21 -12.26
C MET A 41 -10.87 -5.35 -13.69
N SER A 42 -10.23 -4.81 -14.72
CA SER A 42 -10.75 -4.88 -16.10
C SER A 42 -11.18 -6.29 -16.56
N ARG A 43 -10.50 -7.35 -16.08
CA ARG A 43 -10.81 -8.75 -16.42
C ARG A 43 -11.87 -9.41 -15.54
N ASN A 44 -12.12 -8.95 -14.32
CA ASN A 44 -13.11 -9.55 -13.44
C ASN A 44 -14.54 -9.13 -13.84
N ALA A 45 -15.36 -10.13 -14.16
CA ALA A 45 -16.79 -10.00 -14.40
C ALA A 45 -17.56 -10.06 -13.08
N GLY A 46 -18.38 -9.03 -12.80
CA GLY A 46 -19.18 -8.96 -11.58
C GLY A 46 -19.64 -7.54 -11.26
N LYS A 47 -20.55 -7.40 -10.28
CA LYS A 47 -20.93 -6.10 -9.71
C LYS A 47 -19.69 -5.42 -9.12
N GLY A 48 -19.63 -4.09 -9.24
CA GLY A 48 -18.45 -3.29 -8.89
C GLY A 48 -17.92 -3.52 -7.46
N GLU A 49 -18.82 -3.66 -6.49
CA GLU A 49 -18.46 -3.89 -5.09
C GLU A 49 -17.69 -5.21 -4.87
N TYR A 50 -18.18 -6.30 -5.48
CA TYR A 50 -17.50 -7.60 -5.42
C TYR A 50 -16.16 -7.58 -6.14
N LYS A 51 -16.08 -6.82 -7.24
CA LYS A 51 -14.87 -6.66 -8.04
C LYS A 51 -13.74 -5.98 -7.25
N ILE A 52 -14.08 -4.96 -6.46
CA ILE A 52 -13.15 -4.31 -5.53
C ILE A 52 -12.66 -5.33 -4.50
N MET A 53 -13.58 -6.05 -3.86
CA MET A 53 -13.24 -6.95 -2.75
C MET A 53 -12.37 -8.13 -3.22
N VAL A 54 -12.67 -8.71 -4.38
CA VAL A 54 -11.88 -9.81 -4.95
C VAL A 54 -10.49 -9.34 -5.37
N ALA A 55 -10.39 -8.19 -6.05
CA ALA A 55 -9.10 -7.65 -6.46
C ALA A 55 -8.22 -7.30 -5.25
N ALA A 56 -8.80 -6.61 -4.25
CA ALA A 56 -8.12 -6.23 -3.02
C ALA A 56 -7.63 -7.46 -2.22
N LEU A 57 -8.54 -8.41 -1.96
CA LEU A 57 -8.22 -9.59 -1.16
C LEU A 57 -7.19 -10.46 -1.89
N GLY A 58 -7.32 -10.62 -3.20
CA GLY A 58 -6.35 -11.36 -4.02
C GLY A 58 -4.95 -10.75 -3.96
N TRP A 59 -4.85 -9.43 -4.14
CA TRP A 59 -3.56 -8.73 -4.09
C TRP A 59 -2.94 -8.76 -2.68
N ALA A 60 -3.74 -8.48 -1.65
CA ALA A 60 -3.28 -8.54 -0.26
C ALA A 60 -2.86 -9.96 0.16
N THR A 61 -3.57 -10.99 -0.29
CA THR A 61 -3.21 -12.39 0.00
C THR A 61 -1.92 -12.78 -0.71
N ALA A 62 -1.75 -12.39 -1.98
CA ALA A 62 -0.52 -12.63 -2.71
C ALA A 62 0.68 -11.95 -2.04
N GLU A 63 0.51 -10.71 -1.59
CA GLU A 63 1.54 -9.97 -0.86
C GLU A 63 1.86 -10.65 0.47
N LEU A 64 0.85 -10.97 1.29
CA LEU A 64 1.03 -11.64 2.58
C LEU A 64 1.76 -12.98 2.45
N ILE A 65 1.40 -13.80 1.46
CA ILE A 65 2.07 -15.09 1.25
C ILE A 65 3.54 -14.88 0.87
N MET A 66 3.79 -13.97 -0.08
CA MET A 66 5.13 -13.77 -0.64
C MET A 66 6.08 -13.07 0.34
N SER A 67 5.58 -12.08 1.09
CA SER A 67 6.41 -11.22 1.93
C SER A 67 6.46 -11.66 3.39
N ARG A 68 5.50 -12.47 3.88
CA ARG A 68 5.34 -12.79 5.30
C ARG A 68 5.19 -14.28 5.62
N CYS A 69 4.41 -15.05 4.86
CA CYS A 69 4.26 -16.49 5.14
C CYS A 69 5.58 -17.25 4.99
N ILE A 70 6.39 -16.92 3.98
CA ILE A 70 7.70 -17.58 3.77
C ILE A 70 8.67 -17.26 4.93
N PRO A 71 8.89 -15.99 5.32
CA PRO A 71 9.71 -15.68 6.50
C PRO A 71 9.17 -16.27 7.81
N LEU A 72 7.86 -16.28 8.02
CA LEU A 72 7.24 -16.87 9.22
C LEU A 72 7.44 -18.39 9.25
N TRP A 73 7.31 -19.08 8.11
CA TRP A 73 7.53 -20.52 8.01
C TRP A 73 8.98 -20.91 8.31
N VAL A 74 9.95 -20.16 7.78
CA VAL A 74 11.38 -20.43 8.00
C VAL A 74 11.82 -19.98 9.39
N GLY A 75 11.31 -18.85 9.88
CA GLY A 75 11.65 -18.25 11.17
C GLY A 75 11.02 -18.98 12.37
N ALA A 76 9.79 -19.46 12.25
CA ALA A 76 9.10 -20.20 13.32
C ALA A 76 9.63 -21.63 13.53
N ARG A 77 10.59 -22.09 12.72
CA ARG A 77 11.33 -23.34 12.97
C ARG A 77 12.37 -23.21 14.08
N GLY A 78 12.69 -21.98 14.52
CA GLY A 78 13.46 -21.69 15.74
C GLY A 78 12.53 -21.46 16.94
N ILE A 79 12.89 -21.99 18.11
CA ILE A 79 12.04 -22.14 19.31
C ILE A 79 11.85 -20.83 20.11
N GLU A 80 12.20 -19.66 19.58
CA GLU A 80 12.21 -18.40 20.35
C GLU A 80 11.08 -17.47 19.89
N PHE A 81 10.11 -17.24 20.79
CA PHE A 81 8.98 -16.34 20.56
C PHE A 81 9.47 -14.89 20.53
N ASP A 82 9.78 -14.42 19.33
CA ASP A 82 10.35 -13.09 19.14
C ASP A 82 9.27 -12.05 18.84
N TRP A 83 9.38 -10.88 19.48
CA TRP A 83 8.44 -9.76 19.33
C TRP A 83 8.37 -9.24 17.88
N LYS A 84 9.43 -9.52 17.10
CA LYS A 84 9.52 -9.24 15.66
C LYS A 84 8.41 -9.92 14.85
N TYR A 85 8.05 -11.17 15.17
CA TYR A 85 7.02 -11.89 14.43
C TYR A 85 5.62 -11.31 14.69
N ILE A 86 5.36 -10.88 15.93
CA ILE A 86 4.12 -10.16 16.27
C ILE A 86 4.02 -8.85 15.51
N GLN A 87 5.10 -8.05 15.49
CA GLN A 87 5.13 -6.80 14.73
C GLN A 87 4.86 -7.06 13.24
N MET A 88 5.47 -8.10 12.68
CA MET A 88 5.31 -8.49 11.29
C MET A 88 3.87 -8.91 10.96
N SER A 89 3.19 -9.63 11.85
CA SER A 89 1.77 -9.97 11.70
C SER A 89 0.86 -8.73 11.76
N ILE A 90 1.10 -7.82 12.70
CA ILE A 90 0.32 -6.58 12.81
C ILE A 90 0.56 -5.69 11.57
N ASP A 91 1.80 -5.59 11.11
CA ASP A 91 2.17 -4.85 9.91
C ASP A 91 1.42 -5.36 8.66
N SER A 92 1.29 -6.69 8.55
CA SER A 92 0.58 -7.35 7.45
C SER A 92 -0.90 -6.98 7.42
N ASN A 93 -1.55 -6.95 8.59
CA ASN A 93 -2.96 -6.55 8.70
C ASN A 93 -3.17 -5.09 8.31
N ILE A 94 -2.25 -4.21 8.72
CA ILE A 94 -2.30 -2.79 8.34
C ILE A 94 -2.13 -2.65 6.82
N SER A 95 -1.19 -3.38 6.22
CA SER A 95 -0.99 -3.40 4.76
C SER A 95 -2.23 -3.93 4.02
N LEU A 96 -2.91 -4.96 4.54
CA LEU A 96 -4.14 -5.49 3.95
C LEU A 96 -5.25 -4.43 3.90
N VAL A 97 -5.47 -3.69 4.99
CA VAL A 97 -6.46 -2.61 5.03
C VAL A 97 -6.11 -1.50 4.02
N HIS A 98 -4.80 -1.23 3.84
CA HIS A 98 -4.34 -0.30 2.83
C HIS A 98 -4.66 -0.79 1.41
N TYR A 99 -4.38 -2.05 1.07
CA TYR A 99 -4.69 -2.62 -0.25
C TYR A 99 -6.19 -2.62 -0.57
N ILE A 100 -7.04 -2.85 0.42
CA ILE A 100 -8.50 -2.71 0.25
C ILE A 100 -8.87 -1.27 -0.08
N ALA A 101 -8.32 -0.30 0.64
CA ALA A 101 -8.60 1.11 0.38
C ALA A 101 -8.08 1.56 -1.00
N THR A 102 -6.88 1.15 -1.41
CA THR A 102 -6.32 1.52 -2.72
C THR A 102 -7.07 0.87 -3.87
N ALA A 103 -7.46 -0.41 -3.74
CA ALA A 103 -8.31 -1.07 -4.73
C ALA A 103 -9.67 -0.36 -4.87
N ALA A 104 -10.29 0.07 -3.78
CA ALA A 104 -11.53 0.84 -3.82
C ALA A 104 -11.34 2.18 -4.56
N LEU A 105 -10.25 2.90 -4.29
CA LEU A 105 -9.93 4.16 -4.96
C LEU A 105 -9.68 3.97 -6.47
N VAL A 106 -8.92 2.94 -6.85
CA VAL A 106 -8.67 2.60 -8.26
C VAL A 106 -9.98 2.30 -8.97
N TRP A 107 -10.86 1.51 -8.36
CA TRP A 107 -12.15 1.21 -8.94
C TRP A 107 -13.02 2.46 -9.12
N MET A 108 -13.10 3.32 -8.10
CA MET A 108 -13.81 4.60 -8.20
C MET A 108 -13.26 5.48 -9.32
N PHE A 109 -11.95 5.44 -9.56
CA PHE A 109 -11.29 6.23 -10.60
C PHE A 109 -11.60 5.72 -12.01
N THR A 110 -11.77 4.40 -12.16
CA THR A 110 -12.15 3.78 -13.45
C THR A 110 -13.62 3.94 -13.82
N ARG A 111 -14.45 4.44 -12.90
CA ARG A 111 -15.89 4.58 -13.13
C ARG A 111 -16.17 5.75 -14.07
N TYR A 112 -16.91 5.47 -15.15
CA TYR A 112 -17.25 6.48 -16.16
C TYR A 112 -18.17 7.60 -15.63
N ASP A 113 -19.04 7.31 -14.66
CA ASP A 113 -20.00 8.26 -14.08
C ASP A 113 -19.41 9.21 -13.02
N LEU A 114 -18.09 9.39 -12.95
CA LEU A 114 -17.47 10.22 -11.93
C LEU A 114 -17.61 11.72 -12.26
N PRO A 115 -18.36 12.51 -11.46
CA PRO A 115 -18.48 13.95 -11.70
C PRO A 115 -17.13 14.63 -11.48
N LYS A 116 -16.88 15.70 -12.25
CA LYS A 116 -15.57 16.37 -12.32
C LYS A 116 -15.06 16.86 -10.95
N HIS A 117 -15.96 17.20 -10.03
CA HIS A 117 -15.61 17.68 -8.69
C HIS A 117 -14.93 16.60 -7.83
N TYR A 118 -15.29 15.32 -7.96
CA TYR A 118 -14.69 14.23 -7.17
C TYR A 118 -13.39 13.68 -7.77
N ARG A 119 -13.02 14.08 -8.99
CA ARG A 119 -11.77 13.61 -9.64
C ARG A 119 -10.52 14.12 -8.92
N LEU A 120 -10.53 15.38 -8.47
CA LEU A 120 -9.40 16.01 -7.80
C LEU A 120 -9.10 15.36 -6.43
N PRO A 121 -10.09 15.20 -5.53
CA PRO A 121 -9.91 14.49 -4.27
C PRO A 121 -9.44 13.04 -4.48
N LEU A 122 -9.99 12.34 -5.47
CA LEU A 122 -9.68 10.94 -5.73
C LEU A 122 -8.25 10.74 -6.24
N THR A 123 -7.81 11.57 -7.19
CA THR A 123 -6.43 11.55 -7.70
C THR A 123 -5.42 11.91 -6.63
N PHE A 124 -5.75 12.90 -5.78
CA PHE A 124 -4.92 13.25 -4.63
C PHE A 124 -4.76 12.07 -3.66
N LEU A 125 -5.87 11.41 -3.28
CA LEU A 125 -5.85 10.28 -2.34
C LEU A 125 -5.11 9.06 -2.92
N LEU A 126 -5.22 8.80 -4.22
CA LEU A 126 -4.41 7.80 -4.92
C LEU A 126 -2.92 8.15 -4.89
N GLY A 127 -2.57 9.41 -5.17
CA GLY A 127 -1.21 9.92 -5.07
C GLY A 127 -0.60 9.69 -3.69
N VAL A 128 -1.32 10.10 -2.64
CA VAL A 128 -0.91 9.90 -1.24
C VAL A 128 -0.77 8.42 -0.91
N SER A 129 -1.62 7.55 -1.46
CA SER A 129 -1.54 6.10 -1.23
C SER A 129 -0.24 5.49 -1.76
N ILE A 130 0.18 5.87 -2.96
CA ILE A 130 1.41 5.37 -3.60
C ILE A 130 2.64 5.83 -2.82
N TYR A 131 2.73 7.14 -2.54
CA TYR A 131 3.91 7.73 -1.90
C TYR A 131 3.93 7.54 -0.38
N LYS A 132 2.90 6.92 0.22
CA LYS A 132 2.82 6.66 1.66
C LYS A 132 4.05 5.93 2.17
N ALA A 133 4.54 4.91 1.46
CA ALA A 133 5.70 4.14 1.88
C ALA A 133 6.96 5.02 1.99
N PHE A 134 7.19 5.85 0.97
CA PHE A 134 8.28 6.83 0.95
C PHE A 134 8.20 7.84 2.09
N PHE A 135 7.01 8.43 2.30
CA PHE A 135 6.80 9.37 3.41
C PHE A 135 7.05 8.72 4.77
N MET A 136 6.67 7.44 4.92
CA MET A 136 6.85 6.72 6.16
C MET A 136 8.30 6.39 6.45
N GLU A 137 9.04 5.88 5.47
CA GLU A 137 10.47 5.61 5.67
C GLU A 137 11.25 6.90 5.93
N SER A 138 10.94 7.98 5.21
CA SER A 138 11.52 9.30 5.45
C SER A 138 11.23 9.80 6.88
N PHE A 139 9.98 9.65 7.35
CA PHE A 139 9.59 10.08 8.69
C PHE A 139 10.28 9.25 9.78
N VAL A 140 10.37 7.93 9.62
CA VAL A 140 11.08 7.04 10.55
C VAL A 140 12.56 7.40 10.63
N HIS A 141 13.19 7.70 9.48
CA HIS A 141 14.59 8.09 9.44
C HIS A 141 14.84 9.46 10.08
N VAL A 142 14.00 10.46 9.82
CA VAL A 142 14.15 11.82 10.37
C VAL A 142 13.95 11.85 11.89
N PHE A 143 12.97 11.09 12.41
CA PHE A 143 12.65 11.09 13.84
C PHE A 143 13.31 9.95 14.64
N LEU A 144 14.11 9.09 13.98
CA LEU A 144 14.73 7.91 14.58
C LEU A 144 13.73 7.07 15.40
N LEU A 145 12.55 6.84 14.82
CA LEU A 145 11.44 6.20 15.50
C LEU A 145 11.75 4.71 15.79
N GLY A 146 11.41 4.27 16.99
CA GLY A 146 11.45 2.85 17.34
C GLY A 146 10.43 2.03 16.55
N SER A 147 10.62 0.71 16.50
CA SER A 147 9.79 -0.22 15.72
C SER A 147 8.29 -0.15 16.09
N TRP A 148 7.97 -0.05 17.38
CA TRP A 148 6.59 0.08 17.87
C TRP A 148 5.93 1.41 17.50
N THR A 149 6.68 2.50 17.62
CA THR A 149 6.16 3.83 17.26
C THR A 149 5.97 3.96 15.75
N ALA A 150 6.88 3.41 14.94
CA ALA A 150 6.73 3.37 13.49
C ALA A 150 5.48 2.58 13.06
N LEU A 151 5.23 1.44 13.70
CA LEU A 151 4.02 0.63 13.48
C LEU A 151 2.74 1.39 13.83
N LEU A 152 2.73 2.12 14.95
CA LEU A 152 1.58 2.94 15.36
C LEU A 152 1.30 4.05 14.36
N VAL A 153 2.33 4.80 13.94
CA VAL A 153 2.19 5.84 12.92
C VAL A 153 1.67 5.23 11.60
N LYS A 154 2.12 4.02 11.23
CA LYS A 154 1.63 3.28 10.06
C LYS A 154 0.15 2.96 10.17
N ALA A 155 -0.28 2.50 11.34
CA ALA A 155 -1.69 2.22 11.60
C ALA A 155 -2.55 3.49 11.49
N VAL A 156 -2.11 4.61 12.10
CA VAL A 156 -2.86 5.88 12.08
C VAL A 156 -3.01 6.43 10.66
N ILE A 157 -1.91 6.52 9.90
CA ILE A 157 -1.96 7.05 8.53
C ILE A 157 -2.81 6.15 7.63
N THR A 158 -2.67 4.83 7.78
CA THR A 158 -3.50 3.89 7.01
C THR A 158 -4.97 4.03 7.39
N GLY A 159 -5.29 4.17 8.67
CA GLY A 159 -6.65 4.38 9.15
C GLY A 159 -7.28 5.65 8.58
N LEU A 160 -6.55 6.78 8.59
CA LEU A 160 -7.02 8.05 8.02
C LEU A 160 -7.27 7.93 6.50
N LEU A 161 -6.36 7.25 5.79
CA LEU A 161 -6.48 7.03 4.35
C LEU A 161 -7.66 6.10 4.02
N SER A 162 -7.84 5.02 4.76
CA SER A 162 -8.95 4.10 4.57
C SER A 162 -10.30 4.74 4.94
N PHE A 163 -10.34 5.55 6.00
CA PHE A 163 -11.56 6.26 6.40
C PHE A 163 -11.97 7.31 5.36
N SER A 164 -11.01 8.08 4.83
CA SER A 164 -11.30 9.05 3.77
C SER A 164 -11.70 8.38 2.45
N SER A 165 -11.08 7.26 2.09
CA SER A 165 -11.51 6.43 0.94
C SER A 165 -12.96 5.93 1.12
N LEU A 166 -13.31 5.44 2.32
CA LEU A 166 -14.66 4.99 2.63
C LEU A 166 -15.68 6.13 2.56
N ALA A 167 -15.34 7.31 3.10
CA ALA A 167 -16.22 8.48 3.03
C ALA A 167 -16.50 8.90 1.58
N LEU A 168 -15.47 8.88 0.71
CA LEU A 168 -15.63 9.13 -0.72
C LEU A 168 -16.48 8.05 -1.40
N PHE A 169 -16.30 6.79 -1.04
CA PHE A 169 -17.12 5.70 -1.57
C PHE A 169 -18.60 5.89 -1.23
N VAL A 170 -18.91 6.14 0.05
CA VAL A 170 -20.29 6.30 0.53
C VAL A 170 -20.96 7.51 -0.10
N THR A 171 -20.27 8.65 -0.17
CA THR A 171 -20.79 9.87 -0.79
C THR A 171 -21.05 9.67 -2.28
N LEU A 172 -20.17 8.96 -2.99
CA LEU A 172 -20.34 8.65 -4.41
C LEU A 172 -21.50 7.67 -4.67
N VAL A 173 -21.73 6.71 -3.77
CA VAL A 173 -22.87 5.78 -3.88
C VAL A 173 -24.20 6.49 -3.59
N HIS A 174 -24.26 7.39 -2.59
CA HIS A 174 -25.50 8.10 -2.23
C HIS A 174 -25.81 9.32 -3.11
N SER A 175 -24.83 9.86 -3.82
CA SER A 175 -25.02 10.97 -4.75
C SER A 175 -25.66 10.54 -6.09
N ASN A 176 -25.83 9.23 -6.30
CA ASN A 176 -26.41 8.61 -7.50
C ASN A 176 -27.83 8.14 -7.21
#